data_AF-A0A377YS39-F1
#
_entry.id   AF-A0A377YS39-F1
#
_cell.length_a   1.000
_cell.length_b   1.000
_cell.length_c   1.000
_cell.angle_alpha   90.00
_cell.angle_beta   90.00
_cell.angle_gamma   90.00
#
_symmetry.space_group_name_H-M   'P 1'
#
loop_
_entity.id
_entity.type
_entity.pdbx_description
1 polymer ?
#
loop_
_entity_poly.entity_id
_entity_poly.type
_entity_poly.pdbx_seq_one_letter_code
_entity_poly.pdbx_strand_id
1 'polypeptide(L)' 'MCYHGNSSKGAAQYLLQQGFDKVYSVDGGFDAWHRHFPAEVARGTF' A
#
# COMPACT_ATOMS: atom_id res chain seq x y z
N MET A 1 1.07 -0.79 1.28
CA MET A 1 0.82 -0.24 -0.07
C MET A 1 2.14 -0.12 -0.82
N CYS A 2 2.18 -0.38 -2.13
CA CYS A 2 3.31 -0.03 -3.01
C CYS A 2 2.80 0.80 -4.20
N TYR A 3 3.62 1.08 -5.21
CA TYR A 3 3.22 1.97 -6.31
C TYR A 3 2.01 1.44 -7.13
N HIS A 4 1.98 0.14 -7.47
CA HIS A 4 0.91 -0.48 -8.27
C HIS A 4 0.17 -1.65 -7.59
N GLY A 5 0.47 -1.96 -6.33
CA GLY A 5 -0.18 -3.06 -5.60
C GLY A 5 0.39 -4.47 -5.84
N ASN A 6 1.44 -4.62 -6.67
CA ASN A 6 2.06 -5.92 -6.96
C ASN A 6 2.99 -6.40 -5.84
N SER A 7 4.05 -5.64 -5.55
CA SER A 7 5.04 -6.03 -4.52
C SER A 7 4.48 -6.01 -3.10
N SER A 8 3.41 -5.23 -2.84
CA SER A 8 2.77 -5.21 -1.52
C SER A 8 2.07 -6.52 -1.17
N LYS A 9 1.78 -7.41 -2.13
CA LYS A 9 1.25 -8.75 -1.86
C LYS A 9 2.26 -9.62 -1.12
N GLY A 10 3.51 -9.64 -1.60
CA GLY A 10 4.60 -10.35 -0.93
C GLY A 10 4.90 -9.76 0.45
N ALA A 11 4.89 -8.43 0.58
CA ALA A 11 5.07 -7.76 1.87
C ALA A 11 3.93 -8.09 2.85
N ALA A 12 2.68 -8.14 2.38
CA ALA A 12 1.55 -8.54 3.22
C ALA A 12 1.70 -9.99 3.71
N GLN A 13 2.08 -10.92 2.82
CA GLN A 13 2.35 -12.31 3.19
C GLN A 13 3.48 -12.44 4.21
N TYR A 14 4.56 -11.68 4.04
CA TYR A 14 5.68 -11.65 4.98
C TYR A 14 5.22 -11.21 6.38
N LEU A 15 4.40 -10.15 6.46
CA LEU A 15 3.88 -9.67 7.75
C LEU A 15 2.94 -10.69 8.41
N LEU A 16 2.09 -11.40 7.64
CA LEU A 16 1.29 -12.50 8.18
C LEU A 16 2.18 -13.58 8.81
N GLN A 17 3.31 -13.92 8.18
CA GLN A 17 4.27 -14.88 8.73
C GLN A 17 4.97 -14.39 10.01
N GLN A 18 5.06 -13.07 10.22
CA GLN A 18 5.60 -12.49 11.46
C GLN A 18 4.56 -12.49 12.61
N GLY A 19 3.35 -13.00 12.39
CA GLY A 19 2.32 -13.10 13.43
C GLY A 19 1.33 -11.93 13.46
N PHE A 20 1.28 -11.10 12.42
CA PHE A 20 0.21 -10.12 12.28
C PHE A 20 -1.07 -10.80 11.77
N ASP A 21 -2.22 -10.53 12.40
CA ASP A 21 -3.47 -11.22 12.06
C ASP A 21 -4.22 -10.61 10.87
N LYS A 22 -4.13 -9.29 10.69
CA LYS A 22 -4.92 -8.54 9.70
C LYS A 22 -4.01 -7.65 8.87
N VAL A 23 -3.57 -8.19 7.74
CA VAL A 23 -2.70 -7.49 6.79
C VAL A 23 -3.34 -7.51 5.41
N TYR A 24 -3.36 -6.35 4.75
CA TYR A 24 -4.00 -6.17 3.46
C TYR A 24 -3.01 -5.57 2.45
N SER A 25 -3.05 -6.08 1.22
CA SER A 25 -2.43 -5.42 0.07
C SER A 25 -3.48 -4.55 -0.61
N VAL A 26 -3.14 -3.30 -0.89
CA VAL A 26 -4.04 -2.38 -1.59
C VAL A 26 -3.84 -2.52 -3.09
N ASP A 27 -4.87 -2.99 -3.80
CA ASP A 27 -4.84 -3.12 -5.25
C ASP A 27 -4.70 -1.76 -5.94
N GLY A 28 -3.92 -1.72 -7.02
CA GLY A 28 -3.61 -0.48 -7.75
C GLY A 28 -2.63 0.46 -7.03
N GLY A 29 -2.34 0.23 -5.75
CA GLY A 29 -1.30 0.91 -5.00
C GLY A 29 -1.50 2.42 -4.88
N PHE A 30 -0.38 3.15 -4.75
CA PHE A 30 -0.38 4.60 -4.68
C PHE A 30 -0.94 5.26 -5.94
N ASP A 31 -0.71 4.69 -7.13
CA ASP A 31 -1.26 5.24 -8.38
C ASP A 31 -2.80 5.28 -8.35
N ALA A 32 -3.44 4.18 -7.96
CA ALA A 32 -4.90 4.16 -7.81
C ALA A 32 -5.36 5.11 -6.69
N TRP A 33 -4.66 5.14 -5.55
CA TRP A 33 -4.97 6.07 -4.47
C TRP A 33 -4.95 7.53 -4.94
N HIS A 34 -3.87 7.96 -5.60
CA HIS A 34 -3.71 9.33 -6.09
C HIS A 34 -4.79 9.70 -7.12
N ARG A 35 -5.24 8.75 -7.96
CA ARG A 35 -6.34 8.97 -8.91
C ARG A 35 -7.69 9.13 -8.23
N HIS A 36 -7.98 8.38 -7.17
CA HIS A 36 -9.28 8.41 -6.49
C HIS A 36 -9.38 9.49 -5.41
N PHE A 37 -8.27 9.77 -4.71
CA PHE A 37 -8.20 10.70 -3.58
C PHE A 37 -7.06 11.72 -3.75
N PRO A 38 -7.07 12.53 -4.82
CA PRO A 38 -5.95 13.42 -5.15
C PRO A 38 -5.68 14.48 -4.07
N ALA A 39 -6.71 14.89 -3.30
CA ALA A 39 -6.57 15.85 -2.21
C ALA A 39 -5.93 15.24 -0.93
N GLU A 40 -5.84 13.91 -0.84
CA GLU A 40 -5.36 13.19 0.34
C GLU A 40 -3.93 12.65 0.14
N VAL A 41 -3.11 13.39 -0.64
CA VAL A 41 -1.70 13.06 -0.85
C VAL A 41 -0.83 14.08 -0.12
N ALA A 42 -0.21 13.64 0.97
CA ALA A 42 0.84 14.40 1.63
C ALA A 42 2.12 14.37 0.80
N ARG A 43 2.80 15.52 0.68
CA ARG A 43 4.12 15.63 0.07
C ARG A 43 5.15 15.82 1.17
N GLY A 44 6.24 15.06 1.12
CA GLY A 44 7.35 15.25 2.04
C GLY A 44 7.98 16.62 1.82
N THR A 45 8.04 17.42 2.88
CA THR A 45 8.91 18.59 2.95
C THR A 45 10.27 18.12 3.45
N PHE A 46 11.33 18.50 2.73
CA PHE A 46 12.72 18.19 3.06
C PHE A 46 13.16 18.91 4.33
#